data_AF-X0VLL7-F1
#
_entry.id   AF-X0VLL7-F1
#
_cell.length_a   1.000
_cell.length_b   1.000
_cell.length_c   1.000
_cell.angle_alpha   90.00
_cell.angle_beta   90.00
_cell.angle_gamma   90.00
#
_symmetry.space_group_name_H-M   'P 1'
#
loop_
_entity.id
_entity.type
_entity.pdbx_description
1 polymer ?
#
loop_
_entity_poly.entity_id
_entity_poly.type
_entity_poly.pdbx_seq_one_letter_code
_entity_poly.pdbx_strand_id
1 'polypeptide(L)'
;MVVEGLIERVDRFSDLPTQVALLFDFYPSEMEDEIREELKTDCAPRIIKLFSEKISHVENFDYDKFAMMTQEIKKETGCKGKGLYHPLRVVLTARGSGLDLDKFIPMVEEGAKLKLPKPLKSCSQRVAEILGFLSESDL
;
A
#
# COMPACT_ATOMS: atom_id res chain seq x y z
N MET A 1 15.16 12.64 0.86
CA MET A 1 14.05 11.90 0.21
C MET A 1 13.79 10.51 0.79
N VAL A 2 14.70 9.51 0.71
CA VAL A 2 14.42 8.18 1.35
C VAL A 2 14.81 8.15 2.83
N VAL A 3 16.00 8.64 3.14
CA VAL A 3 16.58 8.56 4.49
C VAL A 3 15.81 9.44 5.49
N GLU A 4 15.33 10.61 5.08
CA GLU A 4 14.57 11.54 5.95
C GLU A 4 13.28 10.92 6.50
N GLY A 5 12.51 10.22 5.66
CA GLY A 5 11.26 9.58 6.10
C GLY A 5 11.47 8.44 7.09
N LEU A 6 12.64 7.80 7.06
CA LEU A 6 13.04 6.77 8.01
C LEU A 6 13.63 7.37 9.29
N ILE A 7 14.42 8.45 9.17
CA ILE A 7 15.03 9.15 10.31
C ILE A 7 13.98 9.66 11.29
N GLU A 8 12.84 10.17 10.80
CA GLU A 8 11.74 10.63 11.65
C GLU A 8 11.10 9.53 12.52
N ARG A 9 11.41 8.25 12.26
CA ARG A 9 10.81 7.08 12.94
C ARG A 9 11.82 6.22 13.70
N VAL A 10 13.05 6.68 13.83
CA VAL A 10 14.11 5.98 14.55
C VAL A 10 14.71 6.85 15.63
N ASP A 11 14.81 6.31 16.84
CA ASP A 11 15.50 6.97 17.94
C ASP A 11 17.00 6.63 17.93
N ARG A 12 17.34 5.47 17.35
CA ARG A 12 18.70 4.93 17.26
C ARG A 12 18.96 4.34 15.89
N PHE A 13 20.21 4.36 15.45
CA PHE A 13 20.63 3.69 14.20
C PHE A 13 20.26 2.20 14.17
N SER A 14 20.20 1.55 15.33
CA SER A 14 19.78 0.16 15.48
C SER A 14 18.33 -0.10 15.07
N ASP A 15 17.50 0.94 14.95
CA ASP A 15 16.08 0.81 14.62
C ASP A 15 15.86 0.82 13.09
N LEU A 16 16.86 1.29 12.32
CA LEU A 16 16.80 1.37 10.87
C LEU A 16 16.53 0.01 10.20
N PRO A 17 17.20 -1.10 10.55
CA PRO A 17 16.90 -2.41 9.94
C PRO A 17 15.42 -2.78 10.11
N THR A 18 14.83 -2.52 11.28
CA THR A 18 13.43 -2.81 11.55
C THR A 18 12.51 -1.93 10.71
N GLN A 19 12.77 -0.62 10.61
CA GLN A 19 11.94 0.27 9.78
C GLN A 19 12.05 -0.04 8.29
N VAL A 20 13.25 -0.39 7.81
CA VAL A 20 13.48 -0.77 6.41
C VAL A 20 12.83 -2.12 6.10
N ALA A 21 12.84 -3.08 7.03
CA ALA A 21 12.19 -4.37 6.85
C ALA A 21 10.70 -4.23 6.52
N LEU A 22 10.01 -3.23 7.08
CA LEU A 22 8.61 -2.93 6.78
C LEU A 22 8.33 -2.60 5.31
N LEU A 23 9.34 -2.15 4.55
CA LEU A 23 9.20 -1.98 3.10
C LEU A 23 9.10 -3.34 2.42
N PHE A 24 9.90 -4.33 2.85
CA PHE A 24 9.95 -5.67 2.26
C PHE A 24 8.85 -6.61 2.76
N ASP A 25 8.35 -6.37 3.97
CA ASP A 25 7.36 -7.22 4.61
C ASP A 25 5.96 -6.87 4.13
N PHE A 26 5.51 -7.65 3.15
CA PHE A 26 4.18 -7.60 2.58
C PHE A 26 3.62 -9.02 2.51
N TYR A 27 2.82 -9.37 3.52
CA TYR A 27 2.21 -10.68 3.68
C TYR A 27 0.71 -10.52 3.96
N PRO A 28 -0.13 -10.53 2.92
CA PRO A 28 -1.59 -10.41 3.10
C PRO A 28 -2.16 -11.47 4.05
N SER A 29 -1.56 -12.66 4.10
CA SER A 29 -1.92 -13.75 5.01
C SER A 29 -1.74 -13.42 6.50
N GLU A 30 -0.84 -12.50 6.83
CA GLU A 30 -0.54 -12.06 8.20
C GLU A 30 -1.27 -10.76 8.56
N MET A 31 -2.17 -10.27 7.70
CA MET A 31 -2.99 -9.11 7.97
C MET A 31 -3.89 -9.37 9.17
N GLU A 32 -3.91 -8.42 10.11
CA GLU A 32 -4.77 -8.47 11.30
C GLU A 32 -6.25 -8.64 10.91
N ASP A 33 -6.96 -9.52 11.62
CA ASP A 33 -8.36 -9.87 11.30
C ASP A 33 -9.28 -8.64 11.32
N GLU A 34 -9.06 -7.69 12.25
CA GLU A 34 -9.82 -6.45 12.31
C GLU A 34 -9.69 -5.63 11.02
N ILE A 35 -8.47 -5.53 10.49
CA ILE A 35 -8.20 -4.82 9.23
C ILE A 35 -8.83 -5.57 8.06
N ARG A 36 -8.75 -6.90 8.04
CA ARG A 36 -9.35 -7.73 7.00
C ARG A 36 -10.86 -7.54 6.93
N GLU A 37 -11.54 -7.56 8.08
CA GLU A 37 -12.98 -7.36 8.15
C GLU A 37 -13.37 -5.91 7.81
N GLU A 38 -12.54 -4.92 8.16
CA GLU A 38 -12.74 -3.54 7.69
C GLU A 38 -12.71 -3.45 6.15
N LEU A 39 -11.83 -4.20 5.47
CA LEU A 39 -11.77 -4.19 4.01
C LEU A 39 -13.01 -4.79 3.31
N LYS A 40 -13.81 -5.59 4.03
CA LYS A 40 -15.03 -6.21 3.51
C LYS A 40 -16.26 -5.32 3.67
N THR A 41 -16.16 -4.24 4.43
CA THR A 41 -17.31 -3.38 4.78
C THR A 41 -17.27 -2.02 4.08
N ASP A 42 -18.40 -1.33 4.08
CA ASP A 42 -18.56 0.04 3.60
C ASP A 42 -18.08 0.32 2.16
N CYS A 43 -17.13 1.24 2.03
CA CYS A 43 -16.56 1.69 0.78
C CYS A 43 -15.37 0.86 0.30
N ALA A 44 -14.77 0.07 1.19
CA ALA A 44 -13.46 -0.53 0.95
C ALA A 44 -13.47 -1.47 -0.27
N PRO A 45 -14.43 -2.40 -0.46
CA PRO A 45 -14.44 -3.27 -1.64
C PRO A 45 -14.49 -2.50 -2.96
N ARG A 46 -15.28 -1.42 -3.03
CA ARG A 46 -15.36 -0.57 -4.23
C ARG A 46 -14.06 0.19 -4.50
N ILE A 47 -13.42 0.71 -3.45
CA ILE A 47 -12.14 1.41 -3.55
C ILE A 47 -11.04 0.45 -4.03
N ILE A 48 -10.95 -0.74 -3.42
CA ILE A 48 -9.95 -1.76 -3.77
C ILE A 48 -10.10 -2.15 -5.25
N LYS A 49 -11.33 -2.43 -5.68
CA LYS A 49 -11.63 -2.78 -7.07
C LYS A 49 -11.20 -1.67 -8.03
N LEU A 50 -11.69 -0.45 -7.85
CA LEU A 50 -11.36 0.68 -8.74
C LEU A 50 -9.86 1.00 -8.75
N PHE A 51 -9.21 0.96 -7.58
CA PHE A 51 -7.78 1.21 -7.49
C PHE A 51 -6.98 0.14 -8.24
N SER A 52 -7.38 -1.12 -8.11
CA SER A 52 -6.72 -2.24 -8.79
C SER A 52 -6.84 -2.18 -10.31
N GLU A 53 -8.02 -1.84 -10.81
CA GLU A 53 -8.25 -1.63 -12.24
C GLU A 53 -7.37 -0.49 -12.75
N LYS A 54 -7.37 0.66 -12.07
CA LYS A 54 -6.58 1.83 -12.47
C LYS A 54 -5.08 1.57 -12.43
N ILE A 55 -4.54 0.99 -11.35
CA ILE A 55 -3.09 0.77 -11.22
C ILE A 55 -2.57 -0.29 -12.19
N SER A 56 -3.39 -1.26 -12.60
CA SER A 56 -3.00 -2.30 -13.56
C SER A 56 -2.63 -1.77 -14.95
N HIS A 57 -3.11 -0.58 -15.31
CA HIS A 57 -2.87 0.07 -16.60
C HIS A 57 -1.82 1.18 -16.56
N VAL A 58 -1.16 1.36 -15.40
CA VAL A 58 -0.25 2.48 -15.18
C VAL A 58 1.20 2.00 -15.27
N GLU A 59 1.91 2.52 -16.27
CA GLU A 59 3.36 2.41 -16.32
C GLU A 59 4.02 3.45 -15.42
N ASN A 60 5.15 3.07 -14.81
CA ASN A 60 5.96 3.92 -13.93
C ASN A 60 5.13 4.59 -12.82
N PHE A 61 4.45 3.80 -12.00
CA PHE A 61 3.65 4.32 -10.89
C PHE A 61 4.48 5.20 -9.95
N ASP A 62 3.89 6.28 -9.45
CA ASP A 62 4.49 7.23 -8.51
C ASP A 62 3.41 7.85 -7.61
N TYR A 63 3.82 8.72 -6.69
CA TYR A 63 2.90 9.35 -5.75
C TYR A 63 1.92 10.32 -6.44
N ASP A 64 2.32 11.01 -7.50
CA ASP A 64 1.45 11.94 -8.21
C ASP A 64 0.30 11.20 -8.91
N LYS A 65 0.62 10.07 -9.56
CA LYS A 65 -0.37 9.16 -10.14
C LYS A 65 -1.28 8.56 -9.07
N PHE A 66 -0.72 8.16 -7.92
CA PHE A 66 -1.52 7.71 -6.78
C PHE A 66 -2.52 8.80 -6.34
N ALA A 67 -2.07 10.04 -6.18
CA ALA A 67 -2.91 11.16 -5.76
C ALA A 67 -4.01 11.44 -6.79
N MET A 68 -3.69 11.42 -8.09
CA MET A 68 -4.66 11.55 -9.18
C MET A 68 -5.73 10.45 -9.13
N MET A 69 -5.32 9.18 -9.09
CA MET A 69 -6.23 8.04 -8.99
C MET A 69 -7.10 8.13 -7.74
N THR A 70 -6.53 8.55 -6.62
CA THR A 70 -7.26 8.71 -5.37
C THR A 70 -8.36 9.77 -5.49
N GLN A 71 -8.11 10.88 -6.20
CA GLN A 71 -9.15 11.88 -6.47
C GLN A 71 -10.24 11.36 -7.41
N GLU A 72 -9.89 10.55 -8.41
CA GLU A 72 -10.88 9.91 -9.28
C GLU A 72 -11.77 8.95 -8.48
N ILE A 73 -11.16 8.05 -7.71
CA ILE A 73 -11.89 7.09 -6.84
C ILE A 73 -12.77 7.85 -5.85
N LYS A 74 -12.29 8.94 -5.26
CA LYS A 74 -13.09 9.81 -4.38
C LYS A 74 -14.34 10.36 -5.09
N LYS A 75 -14.21 10.78 -6.35
CA LYS A 75 -15.34 11.29 -7.14
C LYS A 75 -16.32 10.18 -7.51
N GLU A 76 -15.82 9.02 -7.91
CA GLU A 76 -16.63 7.87 -8.35
C GLU A 76 -17.38 7.21 -7.18
N THR A 77 -16.74 7.10 -6.02
CA THR A 77 -17.30 6.40 -4.86
C THR A 77 -17.99 7.31 -3.85
N GLY A 78 -17.66 8.61 -3.85
CA GLY A 78 -18.11 9.56 -2.83
C GLY A 78 -17.43 9.41 -1.46
N CYS A 79 -16.55 8.41 -1.28
CA CYS A 79 -15.89 8.09 -0.02
C CYS A 79 -14.76 9.10 0.28
N LYS A 80 -14.56 9.43 1.56
CA LYS A 80 -13.65 10.53 1.98
C LYS A 80 -12.95 10.19 3.30
N GLY A 81 -11.88 10.93 3.60
CA GLY A 81 -11.16 10.84 4.87
C GLY A 81 -10.63 9.43 5.12
N LYS A 82 -10.76 8.93 6.36
CA LYS A 82 -10.27 7.60 6.75
C LYS A 82 -10.85 6.50 5.86
N GLY A 83 -12.14 6.54 5.53
CA GLY A 83 -12.80 5.53 4.69
C GLY A 83 -12.31 5.47 3.23
N LEU A 84 -11.53 6.46 2.77
CA LEU A 84 -10.86 6.43 1.46
C LEU A 84 -9.39 6.04 1.58
N TYR A 85 -8.65 6.72 2.46
CA TYR A 85 -7.20 6.58 2.53
C TYR A 85 -6.76 5.32 3.30
N HIS A 86 -7.56 4.83 4.25
CA HIS A 86 -7.21 3.64 5.02
C HIS A 86 -7.24 2.38 4.15
N PRO A 87 -8.30 2.10 3.34
CA PRO A 87 -8.26 0.97 2.41
C PRO A 87 -7.10 1.04 1.42
N LEU A 88 -6.82 2.21 0.84
CA LEU A 88 -5.70 2.40 -0.08
C LEU A 88 -4.35 2.09 0.60
N ARG A 89 -4.16 2.51 1.85
CA ARG A 89 -2.97 2.17 2.62
C ARG A 89 -2.85 0.66 2.77
N VAL A 90 -3.89 0.00 3.28
CA VAL A 90 -3.85 -1.43 3.56
C VAL A 90 -3.56 -2.23 2.29
N VAL A 91 -4.13 -1.84 1.14
CA VAL A 91 -3.85 -2.47 -0.15
C VAL A 91 -2.37 -2.34 -0.57
N LEU A 92 -1.71 -1.26 -0.20
CA LEU A 92 -0.31 -1.01 -0.55
C LEU A 92 0.68 -1.59 0.48
N THR A 93 0.27 -1.76 1.73
CA THR A 93 1.19 -2.08 2.85
C THR A 93 0.85 -3.37 3.59
N ALA A 94 -0.33 -3.95 3.37
CA ALA A 94 -0.95 -5.00 4.19
C ALA A 94 -1.11 -4.60 5.68
N ARG A 95 -1.09 -3.30 6.00
CA ARG A 95 -1.10 -2.77 7.37
C ARG A 95 -2.00 -1.54 7.50
N GLY A 96 -2.66 -1.37 8.64
CA GLY A 96 -3.51 -0.19 8.93
C GLY A 96 -2.70 1.07 9.26
N SER A 97 -1.45 0.90 9.68
CA SER A 97 -0.52 1.99 10.01
C SER A 97 0.85 1.76 9.37
N GLY A 98 1.69 2.79 9.35
CA GLY A 98 3.02 2.72 8.77
C GLY A 98 3.54 4.08 8.32
N LEU A 99 4.49 4.05 7.38
CA LEU A 99 4.97 5.24 6.69
C LEU A 99 3.83 5.94 5.96
N ASP A 100 3.97 7.26 5.83
CA ASP A 100 3.07 8.04 4.99
C ASP A 100 3.25 7.64 3.53
N LEU A 101 2.16 7.63 2.77
CA LEU A 101 2.15 7.07 1.41
C LEU A 101 3.01 7.89 0.43
N ASP A 102 3.21 9.19 0.71
CA ASP A 102 4.11 10.09 -0.02
C ASP A 102 5.59 9.73 0.14
N LYS A 103 5.95 9.11 1.27
CA LYS A 103 7.29 8.57 1.54
C LYS A 103 7.40 7.11 1.10
N PHE A 104 6.37 6.31 1.36
CA PHE A 104 6.36 4.87 1.09
C PHE A 104 6.39 4.55 -0.40
N ILE A 105 5.51 5.17 -1.20
CA ILE A 105 5.37 4.85 -2.63
C ILE A 105 6.68 5.06 -3.39
N PRO A 106 7.37 6.23 -3.28
CA PRO A 106 8.65 6.41 -3.95
C PRO A 106 9.72 5.39 -3.51
N MET A 107 9.78 5.05 -2.22
CA MET A 107 10.75 4.04 -1.73
C MET A 107 10.49 2.67 -2.34
N VAL A 108 9.22 2.26 -2.40
CA VAL A 108 8.82 0.96 -2.92
C VAL A 108 9.05 0.87 -4.43
N GLU A 109 8.65 1.90 -5.17
CA GLU A 109 8.80 1.91 -6.63
C GLU A 109 10.27 1.99 -7.07
N GLU A 110 11.10 2.79 -6.41
CA GLU A 110 12.54 2.81 -6.70
C GLU A 110 13.23 1.52 -6.25
N GLY A 111 12.89 1.01 -5.07
CA GLY A 111 13.46 -0.24 -4.56
C GLY A 111 13.09 -1.46 -5.39
N ALA A 112 11.90 -1.50 -5.99
CA ALA A 112 11.45 -2.58 -6.88
C ALA A 112 12.27 -2.66 -8.19
N LYS A 113 12.91 -1.56 -8.61
CA LYS A 113 13.79 -1.53 -9.78
C LYS A 113 15.18 -2.12 -9.49
N LEU A 114 15.52 -2.34 -8.22
CA LEU A 114 16.83 -2.81 -7.80
C LEU A 114 16.93 -4.34 -7.79
N LYS A 115 18.11 -4.85 -8.12
CA LYS A 115 18.44 -6.29 -8.01
C LYS A 115 18.88 -6.64 -6.60
N LEU A 116 17.92 -6.70 -5.68
CA LEU A 116 18.16 -7.04 -4.27
C LEU A 116 18.06 -8.55 -4.03
N PRO A 117 18.79 -9.11 -3.04
CA PRO A 117 18.67 -10.52 -2.67
C PRO A 117 17.25 -10.94 -2.28
N LYS A 118 16.54 -10.07 -1.53
CA LYS A 118 15.08 -10.14 -1.33
C LYS A 118 14.45 -9.08 -2.24
N PRO A 119 13.75 -9.47 -3.32
CA PRO A 119 13.09 -8.51 -4.19
C PRO A 119 12.04 -7.69 -3.43
N LEU A 120 11.99 -6.39 -3.72
CA LEU A 120 10.94 -5.52 -3.22
C LEU A 120 9.78 -5.52 -4.22
N LYS A 121 8.57 -5.84 -3.75
CA LYS A 121 7.37 -5.82 -4.60
C LYS A 121 6.96 -4.37 -4.88
N SER A 122 6.69 -4.02 -6.13
CA SER A 122 6.09 -2.73 -6.52
C SER A 122 4.67 -2.58 -5.97
N CYS A 123 4.13 -1.36 -5.97
CA CYS A 123 2.75 -1.11 -5.57
C CYS A 123 1.74 -1.90 -6.42
N SER A 124 1.97 -2.02 -7.74
CA SER A 124 1.10 -2.82 -8.63
C SER A 124 1.14 -4.31 -8.30
N GLN A 125 2.32 -4.87 -8.00
CA GLN A 125 2.46 -6.27 -7.57
C GLN A 125 1.75 -6.53 -6.25
N ARG A 126 1.89 -5.61 -5.28
CA ARG A 126 1.22 -5.70 -3.97
C ARG A 126 -0.29 -5.67 -4.10
N VAL A 127 -0.83 -4.78 -4.93
CA VAL A 127 -2.28 -4.70 -5.20
C VAL A 127 -2.81 -5.99 -5.81
N ALA A 128 -2.10 -6.55 -6.80
CA ALA A 128 -2.48 -7.81 -7.44
C ALA A 128 -2.50 -8.98 -6.43
N GLU A 129 -1.52 -9.03 -5.54
CA GLU A 129 -1.43 -10.08 -4.51
C GLU A 129 -2.52 -9.94 -3.44
N ILE A 130 -2.84 -8.72 -2.99
CA ILE A 130 -3.97 -8.50 -2.08
C ILE A 130 -5.30 -8.89 -2.72
N LEU A 131 -5.50 -8.58 -3.99
CA LEU A 131 -6.71 -9.02 -4.69
C LEU A 131 -6.83 -10.53 -4.76
N GLY A 132 -5.75 -11.22 -5.14
CA GLY A 132 -5.72 -12.69 -5.16
C GLY A 132 -6.08 -13.25 -3.78
N PHE A 133 -5.45 -12.72 -2.75
CA PHE A 133 -5.71 -13.12 -1.37
C PHE A 133 -7.16 -12.88 -0.91
N LEU A 134 -7.74 -11.72 -1.21
CA LEU A 134 -9.13 -11.41 -0.84
C LEU A 134 -10.12 -12.27 -1.62
N SER A 135 -9.83 -12.59 -2.89
CA SER A 135 -10.68 -13.48 -3.71
C SER A 135 -10.65 -14.95 -3.27
N GLU A 136 -9.54 -15.40 -2.68
CA GLU A 136 -9.40 -16.75 -2.11
C GLU A 136 -9.99 -16.85 -0.69
N SER A 137 -10.10 -15.72 0.01
CA SER A 137 -10.64 -15.62 1.38
C SER A 137 -12.17 -15.53 1.43
N ASP A 138 -12.85 -15.47 0.27
CA ASP A 138 -14.31 -15.58 0.12
C ASP A 138 -14.74 -17.04 -0.17
N LEU A 139 -14.46 -17.93 0.77
CA LEU A 139 -15.11 -19.24 0.97
C LEU A 139 -15.94 -19.23 2.25
#